data_AF-A0A291GUV1-F1
#
_entry.id   AF-A0A291GUV1-F1
#
_cell.length_a   1.000
_cell.length_b   1.000
_cell.length_c   1.000
_cell.angle_alpha   90.00
_cell.angle_beta   90.00
_cell.angle_gamma   90.00
#
_symmetry.space_group_name_H-M   'P 1'
#
loop_
_entity.id
_entity.type
_entity.pdbx_description
1 polymer ?
#
loop_
_entity_poly.entity_id
_entity_poly.type
_entity_poly.pdbx_seq_one_letter_code
_entity_poly.pdbx_strand_id
1 'polypeptide(L)'
;MPISLDTSLPSSLYPLAWLIGSWEGSGALIDADPDSPDARIEQQLVCTAREDGTLGWRSTIHRVDAPAPLPPTSAFARDAAPAPESTGSGERTLLHREDGVWSVGELLPGQDHAAAEAARPGTPASILSYRLGAQLTRRDEPTEEWTGEVRGPRVQLALADATGQVTATRMFGYISGRLMWLWEHRLPVPDGAPGETELTPYLSLEMHRA
;
A
#
# COMPACT_ATOMS: atom_id res chain seq x y z
N MET A 1 -18.12 2.87 6.91
CA MET A 1 -18.74 1.58 7.26
C MET A 1 -17.85 0.85 8.26
N PRO A 2 -18.38 0.28 9.36
CA PRO A 2 -17.58 -0.54 10.29
C PRO A 2 -17.10 -1.83 9.61
N ILE A 3 -16.01 -2.42 10.11
CA ILE A 3 -15.53 -3.74 9.64
C ILE A 3 -16.54 -4.80 10.10
N SER A 4 -17.17 -5.50 9.15
CA SER A 4 -17.97 -6.70 9.43
C SER A 4 -17.06 -7.92 9.39
N LEU A 5 -17.06 -8.72 10.46
CA LEU A 5 -16.30 -9.97 10.50
C LEU A 5 -17.11 -11.06 9.80
N ASP A 6 -16.63 -11.50 8.65
CA ASP A 6 -17.17 -12.66 7.95
C ASP A 6 -16.71 -13.94 8.66
N THR A 7 -17.66 -14.66 9.27
CA THR A 7 -17.37 -15.90 9.99
C THR A 7 -16.99 -17.06 9.06
N SER A 8 -17.19 -16.91 7.75
CA SER A 8 -16.77 -17.87 6.73
C SER A 8 -15.38 -17.58 6.16
N LEU A 9 -14.73 -16.50 6.61
CA LEU A 9 -13.39 -16.14 6.17
C LEU A 9 -12.39 -17.27 6.51
N PRO A 10 -11.63 -17.79 5.54
CA PRO A 10 -10.57 -18.76 5.84
C PRO A 10 -9.58 -18.21 6.86
N SER A 11 -9.21 -19.02 7.85
CA SER A 11 -8.36 -18.58 8.97
C SER A 11 -6.97 -18.10 8.54
N SER A 12 -6.47 -18.58 7.40
CA SER A 12 -5.23 -18.08 6.78
C SER A 12 -5.29 -16.59 6.45
N LEU A 13 -6.49 -16.04 6.22
CA LEU A 13 -6.69 -14.63 5.88
C LEU A 13 -7.00 -13.73 7.08
N TYR A 14 -7.08 -14.27 8.30
CA TYR A 14 -7.32 -13.45 9.49
C TYR A 14 -6.34 -12.27 9.63
N PRO A 15 -5.02 -12.43 9.36
CA PRO A 15 -4.08 -11.31 9.41
C PRO A 15 -4.39 -10.18 8.40
N LEU A 16 -5.12 -10.47 7.32
CA LEU A 16 -5.52 -9.53 6.27
C LEU A 16 -7.01 -9.18 6.30
N ALA A 17 -7.76 -9.62 7.32
CA ALA A 17 -9.21 -9.41 7.38
C ALA A 17 -9.62 -7.93 7.27
N TRP A 18 -8.79 -7.04 7.82
CA TRP A 18 -8.99 -5.60 7.78
C TRP A 18 -8.80 -4.97 6.39
N LEU A 19 -8.19 -5.66 5.44
CA LEU A 19 -7.96 -5.19 4.06
C LEU A 19 -9.06 -5.65 3.10
N ILE A 20 -9.79 -6.71 3.43
CA ILE A 20 -10.86 -7.27 2.59
C ILE A 20 -11.99 -6.25 2.40
N GLY A 21 -12.48 -6.15 1.17
CA GLY A 21 -13.55 -5.23 0.75
C GLY A 21 -13.14 -4.34 -0.41
N SER A 22 -13.98 -3.33 -0.67
CA SER A 22 -13.72 -2.30 -1.67
C SER A 22 -13.21 -1.04 -1.01
N TRP A 23 -12.25 -0.40 -1.66
CA TRP A 23 -11.65 0.86 -1.24
C TRP A 23 -11.59 1.81 -2.41
N GLU A 24 -11.78 3.08 -2.13
CA GLU A 24 -11.56 4.15 -3.09
C GLU A 24 -10.89 5.33 -2.38
N GLY A 25 -10.10 6.11 -3.12
CA GLY A 25 -9.35 7.19 -2.51
C GLY A 25 -8.59 8.02 -3.51
N SER A 26 -7.86 9.00 -2.99
CA SER A 26 -7.01 9.87 -3.77
C SER A 26 -5.73 10.19 -3.02
N GLY A 27 -4.73 10.65 -3.76
CA GLY A 27 -3.44 11.00 -3.17
C GLY A 27 -2.52 11.63 -4.20
N ALA A 28 -1.22 11.50 -3.95
CA ALA A 28 -0.17 12.15 -4.71
C ALA A 28 0.61 11.13 -5.56
N LEU A 29 0.82 11.48 -6.82
CA LEU A 29 1.89 10.94 -7.65
C LEU A 29 3.05 11.92 -7.55
N ILE A 30 4.18 11.44 -7.05
CA ILE A 30 5.37 12.25 -6.82
C ILE A 30 6.09 12.47 -8.14
N ASP A 31 6.37 13.73 -8.46
CA ASP A 31 7.17 14.06 -9.63
C ASP A 31 8.66 13.79 -9.35
N ALA A 32 9.40 13.38 -10.37
CA ALA A 32 10.84 13.18 -10.25
C ALA A 32 11.59 14.52 -10.19
N ASP A 33 11.00 15.57 -10.76
CA ASP A 33 11.50 16.93 -10.66
C ASP A 33 10.94 17.60 -9.37
N PRO A 34 11.79 17.92 -8.38
CA PRO A 34 11.35 18.52 -7.13
C PRO A 34 10.76 19.93 -7.27
N ASP A 35 11.01 20.61 -8.40
CA ASP A 35 10.43 21.93 -8.70
C ASP A 35 9.04 21.83 -9.37
N SER A 36 8.64 20.62 -9.78
CA SER A 36 7.34 20.34 -10.39
C SER A 36 6.32 19.93 -9.32
N PRO A 37 5.06 20.41 -9.41
CA PRO A 37 4.05 20.06 -8.42
C PRO A 37 3.58 18.60 -8.60
N ASP A 38 3.44 17.90 -7.47
CA ASP A 38 2.85 16.57 -7.43
C ASP A 38 1.45 16.55 -8.09
N ALA A 39 1.17 15.46 -8.82
CA ALA A 39 -0.11 15.28 -9.50
C ALA A 39 -1.09 14.48 -8.63
N ARG A 40 -2.39 14.78 -8.74
CA ARG A 40 -3.43 13.98 -8.10
C ARG A 40 -3.53 12.61 -8.77
N ILE A 41 -3.70 11.58 -7.95
CA ILE A 41 -4.15 10.26 -8.37
C ILE A 41 -5.43 9.87 -7.66
N GLU A 42 -6.21 9.01 -8.31
CA GLU A 42 -7.39 8.36 -7.74
C GLU A 42 -7.26 6.85 -7.92
N GLN A 43 -7.63 6.09 -6.89
CA GLN A 43 -7.58 4.63 -6.94
C GLN A 43 -8.92 4.01 -6.57
N GLN A 44 -9.27 2.94 -7.28
CA GLN A 44 -10.21 1.92 -6.84
C GLN A 44 -9.46 0.61 -6.58
N LEU A 45 -9.71 0.01 -5.43
CA LEU A 45 -9.10 -1.24 -4.98
C LEU A 45 -10.19 -2.19 -4.50
N VAL A 46 -10.12 -3.45 -4.95
CA VAL A 46 -10.98 -4.52 -4.45
C VAL A 46 -10.10 -5.67 -3.96
N CYS A 47 -10.29 -6.03 -2.69
CA CYS A 47 -9.64 -7.13 -2.02
C CYS A 47 -10.68 -8.19 -1.67
N THR A 48 -10.57 -9.39 -2.26
CA THR A 48 -11.58 -10.45 -2.15
C THR A 48 -10.98 -11.68 -1.47
N ALA A 49 -11.60 -12.18 -0.40
CA ALA A 49 -11.26 -13.49 0.16
C ALA A 49 -11.60 -14.59 -0.83
N ARG A 50 -10.68 -15.54 -1.03
CA ARG A 50 -10.90 -16.72 -1.86
C ARG A 50 -11.02 -17.96 -0.98
N GLU A 51 -11.78 -18.95 -1.44
CA GLU A 51 -12.02 -20.20 -0.71
C GLU A 51 -10.74 -20.99 -0.44
N ASP A 52 -9.71 -20.82 -1.27
CA ASP A 52 -8.38 -21.44 -1.12
C ASP A 52 -7.51 -20.77 -0.04
N GLY A 53 -8.04 -19.78 0.67
CA GLY A 53 -7.32 -19.08 1.73
C GLY A 53 -6.33 -18.02 1.23
N THR A 54 -6.44 -17.59 -0.03
CA THR A 54 -5.68 -16.47 -0.61
C THR A 54 -6.53 -15.20 -0.76
N LEU A 55 -5.87 -14.05 -0.86
CA LEU A 55 -6.53 -12.77 -1.11
C LEU A 55 -6.42 -12.42 -2.60
N GLY A 56 -7.55 -12.27 -3.27
CA GLY A 56 -7.61 -11.64 -4.58
C GLY A 56 -7.40 -10.13 -4.48
N TRP A 57 -6.54 -9.60 -5.35
CA TRP A 57 -6.22 -8.18 -5.44
C TRP A 57 -6.59 -7.65 -6.83
N ARG A 58 -7.31 -6.53 -6.88
CA ARG A 58 -7.55 -5.80 -8.13
C ARG A 58 -7.49 -4.31 -7.86
N SER A 59 -6.55 -3.63 -8.50
CA SER A 59 -6.30 -2.21 -8.32
C SER A 59 -6.31 -1.49 -9.67
N THR A 60 -6.95 -0.33 -9.70
CA THR A 60 -6.90 0.60 -10.83
C THR A 60 -6.58 1.98 -10.29
N ILE A 61 -5.54 2.60 -10.83
CA ILE A 61 -5.09 3.96 -10.47
C ILE A 61 -5.17 4.83 -11.72
N HIS A 62 -5.80 5.98 -11.58
CA HIS A 62 -5.81 7.02 -12.61
C HIS A 62 -4.99 8.22 -12.12
N ARG A 63 -4.19 8.78 -13.01
CA ARG A 63 -3.69 10.15 -12.85
C ARG A 63 -4.80 11.12 -13.22
N VAL A 64 -4.96 12.16 -12.43
CA VAL A 64 -5.89 13.25 -12.66
C VAL A 64 -5.08 14.50 -12.99
N ASP A 65 -5.45 15.20 -14.05
CA ASP A 65 -4.90 16.53 -14.36
C ASP A 65 -5.45 17.56 -13.36
N ALA A 66 -4.88 17.53 -12.15
CA ALA A 66 -5.16 18.40 -11.02
C ALA A 66 -3.98 18.28 -10.02
N PRO A 67 -3.73 19.31 -9.19
CA PRO A 67 -2.71 19.25 -8.15
C PRO A 67 -3.04 18.17 -7.12
N ALA A 68 -2.00 17.53 -6.58
CA ALA A 68 -2.14 16.57 -5.49
C ALA A 68 -2.85 17.19 -4.27
N PRO A 69 -3.65 16.40 -3.52
CA PRO A 69 -4.19 16.86 -2.26
C PRO A 69 -3.05 17.13 -1.27
N LEU A 70 -3.23 18.13 -0.40
CA LEU A 70 -2.27 18.36 0.68
C LEU A 70 -2.18 17.12 1.58
N PRO A 71 -0.97 16.68 1.96
CA PRO A 71 -0.82 15.54 2.85
C PRO A 71 -1.45 15.86 4.22
N PRO A 72 -1.97 14.88 4.97
CA PRO A 72 -2.59 15.11 6.28
C PRO A 72 -1.67 15.83 7.28
N THR A 73 -0.35 15.69 7.12
CA THR A 73 0.67 16.34 7.94
C THR A 73 0.76 17.85 7.72
N SER A 74 0.25 18.38 6.60
CA SER A 74 0.22 19.82 6.29
C SER A 74 -0.58 20.62 7.32
N ALA A 75 -1.55 20.00 8.01
CA ALA A 75 -2.30 20.62 9.09
C ALA A 75 -1.44 21.01 10.31
N PHE A 76 -0.23 20.45 10.42
CA PHE A 76 0.74 20.76 11.49
C PHE A 76 1.83 21.75 11.05
N ALA A 77 1.86 22.16 9.78
CA ALA A 77 2.76 23.20 9.31
C ALA A 77 2.33 24.56 9.88
N ARG A 78 3.29 25.34 10.41
CA ARG A 78 3.01 26.66 11.01
C ARG A 78 2.52 27.68 9.98
N ASP A 79 2.94 27.50 8.74
CA ASP A 79 2.41 28.21 7.59
C ASP A 79 1.36 27.29 6.94
N ALA A 80 0.09 27.66 7.05
CA ALA A 80 -0.97 26.98 6.33
C ALA A 80 -0.73 27.19 4.84
N ALA A 81 -0.09 26.23 4.18
CA ALA A 81 -0.01 26.22 2.73
C ALA A 81 -1.46 26.30 2.21
N PRO A 82 -1.82 27.34 1.43
CA PRO A 82 -3.15 27.41 0.87
C PRO A 82 -3.40 26.13 0.08
N ALA A 83 -4.61 25.58 0.18
CA ALA A 83 -5.00 24.47 -0.68
C ALA A 83 -4.73 24.89 -2.13
N PRO A 84 -4.04 24.05 -2.92
CA PRO A 84 -3.68 24.43 -4.28
C PRO A 84 -4.96 24.80 -5.04
N GLU A 85 -4.91 25.91 -5.77
CA GLU A 85 -6.03 26.32 -6.61
C GLU A 85 -6.36 25.18 -7.58
N SER A 86 -7.64 25.01 -7.93
CA SER A 86 -8.12 24.00 -8.88
C SER A 86 -7.65 24.35 -10.30
N THR A 87 -6.35 24.24 -10.55
CA THR A 87 -5.71 24.42 -11.84
C THR A 87 -5.52 23.04 -12.46
N GLY A 88 -6.26 22.75 -13.53
CA GLY A 88 -6.20 21.46 -14.23
C GLY A 88 -7.52 21.15 -14.91
N SER A 89 -7.49 20.35 -15.97
CA SER A 89 -8.69 19.94 -16.71
C SER A 89 -9.57 18.92 -15.96
N GLY A 90 -9.01 18.25 -14.95
CA GLY A 90 -9.65 17.11 -14.28
C GLY A 90 -9.72 15.85 -15.14
N GLU A 91 -9.05 15.84 -16.30
CA GLU A 91 -8.97 14.67 -17.17
C GLU A 91 -8.30 13.49 -16.43
N ARG A 92 -8.85 12.29 -16.63
CA ARG A 92 -8.34 11.04 -16.04
C ARG A 92 -7.61 10.23 -17.10
N THR A 93 -6.37 9.86 -16.81
CA THR A 93 -5.59 8.92 -17.61
C THR A 93 -5.24 7.70 -16.78
N LEU A 94 -5.35 6.51 -17.38
CA LEU A 94 -5.01 5.27 -16.69
C LEU A 94 -3.50 5.28 -16.39
N LEU A 95 -3.14 5.19 -15.11
CA LEU A 95 -1.76 5.11 -14.66
C LEU A 95 -1.35 3.66 -14.44
N HIS A 96 -2.10 2.94 -13.59
CA HIS A 96 -1.87 1.53 -13.30
C HIS A 96 -3.16 0.73 -13.35
N ARG A 97 -3.08 -0.49 -13.87
CA ARG A 97 -4.07 -1.54 -13.64
C ARG A 97 -3.33 -2.82 -13.31
N GLU A 98 -3.62 -3.37 -12.14
CA GLU A 98 -3.01 -4.60 -11.67
C GLU A 98 -4.06 -5.55 -11.09
N ASP A 99 -3.85 -6.83 -11.35
CA ASP A 99 -4.55 -7.94 -10.70
C ASP A 99 -3.51 -8.79 -9.95
N GLY A 100 -3.94 -9.51 -8.91
CA GLY A 100 -3.00 -10.31 -8.15
C GLY A 100 -3.62 -11.27 -7.15
N VAL A 101 -2.73 -12.06 -6.53
CA VAL A 101 -3.05 -13.03 -5.49
C VAL A 101 -2.04 -12.88 -4.36
N TRP A 102 -2.53 -12.73 -3.14
CA TRP A 102 -1.68 -12.65 -1.96
C TRP A 102 -1.90 -13.86 -1.07
N SER A 103 -0.82 -14.33 -0.45
CA SER A 103 -0.83 -15.43 0.49
C SER A 103 -0.20 -15.01 1.82
N VAL A 104 -0.83 -15.46 2.91
CA VAL A 104 -0.26 -15.36 4.25
C VAL A 104 0.49 -16.66 4.52
N GLY A 105 1.79 -16.55 4.76
CA GLY A 105 2.66 -17.67 5.09
C GLY A 105 2.85 -17.86 6.59
N GLU A 106 3.91 -18.59 6.92
CA GLU A 106 4.31 -18.87 8.30
C GLU A 106 4.59 -17.60 9.12
N LEU A 107 4.53 -17.76 10.44
CA LEU A 107 5.03 -16.77 11.38
C LEU A 107 6.50 -16.45 11.10
N LEU A 108 6.88 -15.19 11.31
CA LEU A 108 8.29 -14.80 11.27
C LEU A 108 9.06 -15.44 12.44
N PRO A 109 10.38 -15.64 12.30
CA PRO A 109 11.20 -16.20 13.38
C PRO A 109 11.09 -15.38 14.68
N GLY A 110 10.99 -16.08 15.81
CA GLY A 110 10.93 -15.47 17.15
C GLY A 110 9.52 -15.06 17.60
N GLN A 111 8.48 -15.34 16.81
CA GLN A 111 7.08 -15.18 17.24
C GLN A 111 6.65 -16.36 18.15
N ASP A 112 5.89 -16.06 19.20
CA ASP A 112 5.31 -17.07 20.09
C ASP A 112 3.78 -17.00 20.00
N HIS A 113 3.21 -17.98 19.29
CA HIS A 113 1.77 -18.07 19.06
C HIS A 113 0.99 -18.24 20.38
N ALA A 114 1.47 -19.10 21.28
CA ALA A 114 0.77 -19.40 22.52
C ALA A 114 0.78 -18.19 23.47
N ALA A 115 1.92 -17.49 23.54
CA ALA A 115 2.01 -16.26 24.32
C ALA A 115 1.11 -15.15 23.75
N ALA A 116 1.05 -15.01 22.42
CA ALA A 116 0.18 -14.01 21.78
C ALA A 116 -1.31 -14.31 21.99
N GLU A 117 -1.71 -15.58 21.95
CA GLU A 117 -3.08 -16.02 22.22
C GLU A 117 -3.48 -15.81 23.70
N ALA A 118 -2.55 -16.03 24.63
CA ALA A 118 -2.76 -15.79 26.06
C ALA A 118 -2.74 -14.30 26.43
N ALA A 119 -2.16 -13.44 25.58
CA ALA A 119 -2.10 -12.00 25.82
C ALA A 119 -3.48 -11.35 25.69
N ARG A 120 -3.67 -10.23 26.39
CA ARG A 120 -4.91 -9.45 26.27
C ARG A 120 -5.08 -8.97 24.81
N PRO A 121 -6.25 -9.21 24.18
CA PRO A 121 -6.51 -8.76 22.81
C PRO A 121 -6.27 -7.25 22.63
N GLY A 122 -5.62 -6.89 21.52
CA GLY A 122 -5.31 -5.50 21.17
C GLY A 122 -4.07 -4.94 21.86
N THR A 123 -3.35 -5.73 22.66
CA THR A 123 -2.05 -5.32 23.21
C THR A 123 -0.93 -5.65 22.23
N PRO A 124 0.23 -4.95 22.28
CA PRO A 124 1.36 -5.29 21.42
C PRO A 124 1.81 -6.76 21.53
N ALA A 125 1.64 -7.37 22.71
CA ALA A 125 1.98 -8.77 22.95
C ALA A 125 1.02 -9.76 22.24
N SER A 126 -0.19 -9.34 21.88
CA SER A 126 -1.14 -10.18 21.13
C SER A 126 -0.99 -10.05 19.62
N ILE A 127 -0.01 -9.30 19.12
CA ILE A 127 0.17 -9.05 17.68
C ILE A 127 1.29 -9.93 17.14
N LEU A 128 0.91 -10.82 16.23
CA LEU A 128 1.82 -11.68 15.51
C LEU A 128 2.24 -11.09 14.16
N SER A 129 3.43 -11.46 13.74
CA SER A 129 4.02 -11.14 12.45
C SER A 129 4.04 -12.37 11.54
N TYR A 130 3.41 -12.26 10.37
CA TYR A 130 3.36 -13.33 9.36
C TYR A 130 4.08 -12.92 8.10
N ARG A 131 4.73 -13.89 7.45
CA ARG A 131 5.24 -13.70 6.09
C ARG A 131 4.08 -13.45 5.13
N LEU A 132 4.28 -12.54 4.18
CA LEU A 132 3.41 -12.34 3.04
C LEU A 132 4.13 -12.66 1.73
N GLY A 133 3.38 -13.23 0.80
CA GLY A 133 3.72 -13.27 -0.62
C GLY A 133 2.61 -12.60 -1.43
N ALA A 134 2.97 -11.93 -2.53
CA ALA A 134 1.99 -11.40 -3.47
C ALA A 134 2.51 -11.52 -4.91
N GLN A 135 1.69 -12.15 -5.76
CA GLN A 135 1.89 -12.22 -7.20
C GLN A 135 1.03 -11.16 -7.85
N LEU A 136 1.67 -10.18 -8.50
CA LEU A 136 0.98 -9.06 -9.15
C LEU A 136 1.27 -9.06 -10.64
N THR A 137 0.24 -8.85 -11.46
CA THR A 137 0.36 -8.70 -12.91
C THR A 137 -0.14 -7.35 -13.34
N ARG A 138 0.66 -6.66 -14.15
CA ARG A 138 0.27 -5.45 -14.87
C ARG A 138 0.19 -5.76 -16.36
N ARG A 139 -0.63 -5.00 -17.08
CA ARG A 139 -0.82 -5.19 -18.53
C ARG A 139 0.52 -5.04 -19.26
N ASP A 140 0.86 -6.02 -20.10
CA ASP A 140 2.05 -6.02 -20.94
C ASP A 140 3.39 -6.04 -20.16
N GLU A 141 3.34 -6.40 -18.86
CA GLU A 141 4.51 -6.52 -17.98
C GLU A 141 4.67 -7.96 -17.44
N PRO A 142 5.89 -8.37 -17.07
CA PRO A 142 6.12 -9.62 -16.34
C PRO A 142 5.38 -9.65 -15.00
N THR A 143 5.00 -10.84 -14.54
CA THR A 143 4.51 -11.02 -13.16
C THR A 143 5.58 -10.62 -12.15
N GLU A 144 5.20 -9.78 -11.21
CA GLU A 144 6.05 -9.38 -10.08
C GLU A 144 5.78 -10.29 -8.87
N GLU A 145 6.87 -10.71 -8.22
CA GLU A 145 6.84 -11.51 -7.00
C GLU A 145 7.26 -10.65 -5.81
N TRP A 146 6.29 -10.26 -5.00
CA TRP A 146 6.49 -9.43 -3.82
C TRP A 146 6.54 -10.31 -2.57
N THR A 147 7.43 -9.97 -1.64
CA THR A 147 7.53 -10.65 -0.34
C THR A 147 7.56 -9.64 0.79
N GLY A 148 7.08 -10.03 1.97
CA GLY A 148 7.15 -9.15 3.12
C GLY A 148 6.43 -9.67 4.34
N GLU A 149 5.75 -8.77 5.06
CA GLU A 149 5.18 -9.04 6.37
C GLU A 149 3.83 -8.35 6.54
N VAL A 150 2.91 -9.03 7.23
CA VAL A 150 1.76 -8.41 7.90
C VAL A 150 1.92 -8.50 9.41
N ARG A 151 1.70 -7.37 10.08
CA ARG A 151 1.75 -7.26 11.54
C ARG A 151 0.64 -6.34 12.04
N GLY A 152 -0.42 -6.93 12.56
CA GLY A 152 -1.64 -6.19 12.88
C GLY A 152 -2.20 -5.49 11.62
N PRO A 153 -2.72 -4.25 11.73
CA PRO A 153 -3.28 -3.51 10.60
C PRO A 153 -2.20 -2.83 9.71
N ARG A 154 -1.06 -3.48 9.50
CA ARG A 154 0.05 -2.96 8.69
C ARG A 154 0.65 -4.07 7.81
N VAL A 155 0.88 -3.73 6.55
CA VAL A 155 1.62 -4.55 5.58
C VAL A 155 2.86 -3.79 5.14
N GLN A 156 3.98 -4.51 4.98
CA GLN A 156 5.15 -4.07 4.24
C GLN A 156 5.52 -5.14 3.23
N LEU A 157 5.70 -4.76 1.97
CA LEU A 157 6.14 -5.63 0.88
C LEU A 157 7.36 -5.02 0.20
N ALA A 158 8.23 -5.89 -0.32
CA ALA A 158 9.37 -5.54 -1.14
C ALA A 158 9.38 -6.39 -2.41
N LEU A 159 9.72 -5.74 -3.51
CA LEU A 159 10.09 -6.38 -4.77
C LEU A 159 11.62 -6.36 -4.85
N ALA A 160 12.23 -7.50 -5.13
CA ALA A 160 13.67 -7.61 -5.34
C ALA A 160 13.97 -8.09 -6.76
N ASP A 161 15.10 -7.64 -7.32
CA ASP A 161 15.60 -8.15 -8.59
C ASP A 161 16.32 -9.51 -8.41
N ALA A 162 16.85 -10.05 -9.51
CA ALA A 162 17.56 -11.33 -9.51
C ALA A 162 18.84 -11.35 -8.65
N THR A 163 19.37 -10.17 -8.28
CA THR A 163 20.55 -10.04 -7.39
C THR A 163 20.16 -9.95 -5.91
N GLY A 164 18.86 -9.83 -5.62
CA GLY A 164 18.33 -9.61 -4.27
C GLY A 164 18.26 -8.14 -3.87
N GLN A 165 18.56 -7.20 -4.78
CA GLN A 165 18.43 -5.77 -4.52
C GLN A 165 16.94 -5.40 -4.51
N VAL A 166 16.48 -4.76 -3.43
CA VAL A 166 15.10 -4.25 -3.35
C VAL A 166 14.92 -3.11 -4.34
N THR A 167 14.07 -3.29 -5.36
CA THR A 167 13.77 -2.32 -6.41
C THR A 167 12.51 -1.51 -6.14
N ALA A 168 11.61 -2.01 -5.30
CA ALA A 168 10.41 -1.28 -4.89
C ALA A 168 9.89 -1.77 -3.53
N THR A 169 9.16 -0.90 -2.84
CA THR A 169 8.48 -1.22 -1.57
C THR A 169 7.03 -0.75 -1.63
N ARG A 170 6.14 -1.48 -0.95
CA ARG A 170 4.76 -1.06 -0.70
C ARG A 170 4.47 -1.15 0.79
N MET A 171 3.90 -0.11 1.36
CA MET A 171 3.47 -0.09 2.75
C MET A 171 2.00 0.28 2.84
N PHE A 172 1.21 -0.56 3.50
CA PHE A 172 -0.20 -0.31 3.77
C PHE A 172 -0.43 -0.24 5.28
N GLY A 173 -1.31 0.66 5.72
CA GLY A 173 -1.70 0.76 7.12
C GLY A 173 -3.16 1.18 7.28
N TYR A 174 -3.91 0.51 8.13
CA TYR A 174 -5.27 0.93 8.48
C TYR A 174 -5.26 1.82 9.71
N ILE A 175 -5.53 3.11 9.50
CA ILE A 175 -5.41 4.18 10.51
C ILE A 175 -6.72 4.96 10.55
N SER A 176 -7.36 5.00 11.72
CA SER A 176 -8.57 5.80 11.97
C SER A 176 -9.69 5.59 10.93
N GLY A 177 -9.86 4.36 10.45
CA GLY A 177 -10.90 4.04 9.47
C GLY A 177 -10.47 4.12 8.00
N ARG A 178 -9.23 4.52 7.73
CA ARG A 178 -8.71 4.75 6.38
C ARG A 178 -7.52 3.85 6.08
N LEU A 179 -7.39 3.45 4.83
CA LEU A 179 -6.21 2.76 4.32
C LEU A 179 -5.21 3.81 3.84
N MET A 180 -4.08 3.88 4.52
CA MET A 180 -2.91 4.65 4.09
C MET A 180 -2.01 3.74 3.28
N TRP A 181 -1.55 4.21 2.13
CA TRP A 181 -0.68 3.46 1.24
C TRP A 181 0.47 4.33 0.74
N LEU A 182 1.69 3.82 0.83
CA LEU A 182 2.89 4.35 0.20
C LEU A 182 3.49 3.31 -0.75
N TRP A 183 3.92 3.74 -1.93
CA TRP A 183 4.70 2.95 -2.86
C TRP A 183 5.97 3.72 -3.22
N GLU A 184 7.13 3.08 -3.07
CA GLU A 184 8.44 3.64 -3.39
C GLU A 184 9.12 2.80 -4.48
N HIS A 185 9.91 3.45 -5.31
CA HIS A 185 10.75 2.82 -6.32
C HIS A 185 12.21 3.16 -6.07
N ARG A 186 13.09 2.21 -6.40
CA ARG A 186 14.53 2.47 -6.44
C ARG A 186 14.86 3.27 -7.69
N LEU A 187 15.29 4.52 -7.53
CA LEU A 187 15.64 5.44 -8.61
C LEU A 187 17.08 5.93 -8.46
N PRO A 188 17.72 6.40 -9.55
CA PRO A 188 19.00 7.11 -9.47
C PRO A 188 18.89 8.34 -8.58
N VAL A 189 19.91 8.58 -7.75
CA VAL A 189 19.98 9.79 -6.92
C VAL A 189 20.36 10.99 -7.81
N PRO A 190 19.56 12.08 -7.84
CA PRO A 190 19.95 13.31 -8.53
C PRO A 190 21.28 13.84 -7.98
N ASP A 191 22.22 14.18 -8.87
CA ASP A 191 23.58 14.61 -8.54
C ASP A 191 24.40 13.62 -7.67
N GLY A 192 23.98 12.35 -7.59
CA GLY A 192 24.68 11.28 -6.88
C GLY A 192 25.90 10.71 -7.61
N ALA A 193 26.62 9.82 -6.93
CA ALA A 193 27.72 9.09 -7.54
C ALA A 193 27.24 8.17 -8.69
N PRO A 194 28.10 7.83 -9.68
CA PRO A 194 27.71 6.93 -10.76
C PRO A 194 27.17 5.58 -10.23
N GLY A 195 25.91 5.27 -10.56
CA GLY A 195 25.24 4.04 -10.12
C GLY A 195 24.61 4.11 -8.73
N GLU A 196 24.67 5.26 -8.06
CA GLU A 196 23.99 5.49 -6.78
C GLU A 196 22.47 5.53 -6.98
N THR A 197 21.76 4.75 -6.16
CA THR A 197 20.30 4.64 -6.19
C THR A 197 19.74 4.57 -4.79
N GLU A 198 18.54 5.10 -4.60
CA GLU A 198 17.82 5.05 -3.33
C GLU A 198 16.34 4.73 -3.55
N LEU A 199 15.64 4.32 -2.49
CA LEU A 199 14.20 4.19 -2.52
C LEU A 199 13.59 5.58 -2.39
N THR A 200 12.85 5.99 -3.41
CA THR A 200 12.20 7.30 -3.50
C THR A 200 10.69 7.09 -3.56
N PRO A 201 9.89 7.87 -2.81
CA PRO A 201 8.44 7.85 -2.92
C PRO A 201 7.97 8.03 -4.37
N TYR A 202 7.13 7.11 -4.83
CA TYR A 202 6.53 7.15 -6.15
C TYR A 202 5.09 7.64 -6.06
N LEU A 203 4.30 7.07 -5.15
CA LEU A 203 2.94 7.54 -4.88
C LEU A 203 2.53 7.31 -3.43
N SER A 204 1.55 8.09 -2.98
CA SER A 204 0.89 7.91 -1.69
C SER A 204 -0.62 8.11 -1.83
N LEU A 205 -1.41 7.36 -1.08
CA LEU A 205 -2.87 7.37 -1.15
C LEU A 205 -3.49 7.31 0.25
N GLU A 206 -4.58 8.05 0.42
CA GLU A 206 -5.54 7.89 1.52
C GLU A 206 -6.84 7.35 0.92
N MET A 207 -7.29 6.19 1.40
CA MET A 207 -8.49 5.52 0.89
C MET A 207 -9.50 5.24 2.00
N HIS A 208 -10.78 5.35 1.66
CA HIS A 208 -11.89 4.93 2.49
C HIS A 208 -12.55 3.68 1.94
N ARG A 209 -13.26 2.95 2.80
CA ARG A 209 -14.10 1.83 2.36
C ARG A 209 -15.27 2.36 1.54
N ALA A 210 -15.47 1.78 0.35
CA ALA A 210 -16.61 2.04 -0.53
C ALA A 210 -17.84 1.20 -0.15
#